data_AF-A0A514YRB8-F1
#
_entry.id   AF-A0A514YRB8-F1
#
_cell.length_a   1.000
_cell.length_b   1.000
_cell.length_c   1.000
_cell.angle_alpha   90.00
_cell.angle_beta   90.00
_cell.angle_gamma   90.00
#
_symmetry.space_group_name_H-M   'P 1'
#
loop_
_entity.id
_entity.type
_entity.pdbx_description
1 polymer ?
#
loop_
_entity_poly.entity_id
_entity_poly.type
_entity_poly.pdbx_seq_one_letter_code
_entity_poly.pdbx_strand_id
1 'polypeptide(L)' 'MSVTYLPLKAWNTHWTLDGPLVRCRHCGVSQDLTAAGAFQHALGCTARTLQAQYPSRELAALLQQKIQLGLF' A
#
# COMPACT_ATOMS: atom_id res chain seq x y z
N MET A 1 2.90 -19.00 -15.68
CA MET A 1 1.90 -19.02 -14.59
C MET A 1 2.20 -17.85 -13.68
N SER A 2 1.28 -16.90 -13.51
CA SER A 2 1.48 -15.78 -12.58
C SER A 2 1.36 -16.31 -11.15
N VAL A 3 2.48 -16.40 -10.43
CA VAL A 3 2.44 -16.76 -9.01
C VAL A 3 1.73 -15.63 -8.27
N THR A 4 0.63 -15.96 -7.60
CA THR A 4 -0.09 -14.97 -6.79
C THR A 4 0.74 -14.70 -5.54
N TYR A 5 1.42 -13.55 -5.51
CA TYR A 5 2.12 -13.10 -4.31
C TYR A 5 1.10 -12.52 -3.32
N LEU A 6 0.63 -13.38 -2.42
CA LEU A 6 -0.44 -13.08 -1.45
C LEU A 6 -0.21 -11.78 -0.66
N PRO A 7 1.02 -11.45 -0.20
CA PRO A 7 1.26 -10.20 0.52
C PRO A 7 0.94 -8.94 -0.30
N LEU A 8 1.32 -8.90 -1.58
CA LEU A 8 0.98 -7.78 -2.46
C LEU A 8 -0.52 -7.74 -2.79
N LYS A 9 -1.16 -8.92 -2.88
CA LYS A 9 -2.62 -8.98 -3.04
C LYS A 9 -3.35 -8.39 -1.82
N ALA A 10 -2.88 -8.68 -0.60
CA ALA A 10 -3.43 -8.09 0.62
C ALA A 10 -3.17 -6.58 0.69
N TRP A 11 -1.99 -6.10 0.30
CA TRP A 11 -1.74 -4.66 0.20
C TRP A 11 -2.72 -3.98 -0.77
N ASN A 12 -2.97 -4.62 -1.93
CA ASN A 12 -3.91 -4.15 -2.93
C ASN A 12 -5.38 -4.14 -2.47
N THR A 13 -5.77 -4.72 -1.33
CA THR A 13 -7.16 -4.58 -0.83
C THR A 13 -7.41 -3.21 -0.23
N HIS A 14 -6.39 -2.59 0.36
CA HIS A 14 -6.50 -1.30 1.04
C HIS A 14 -6.02 -0.14 0.17
N TRP A 15 -5.07 -0.40 -0.73
CA TRP A 15 -4.35 0.62 -1.46
C TRP A 15 -4.47 0.45 -2.98
N THR A 16 -4.46 1.55 -3.70
CA THR A 16 -4.32 1.58 -5.16
C THR A 16 -3.29 2.62 -5.55
N LEU A 17 -2.59 2.38 -6.65
CA LEU A 17 -1.66 3.34 -7.24
C LEU A 17 -2.35 4.09 -8.37
N ASP A 18 -2.15 5.41 -8.41
CA ASP A 18 -2.61 6.32 -9.46
C ASP A 18 -1.43 7.23 -9.83
N GLY A 19 -0.61 6.74 -10.76
CA GLY A 19 0.69 7.35 -11.07
C GLY A 19 1.60 7.40 -9.83
N PRO A 20 2.08 8.60 -9.41
CA PRO A 20 2.92 8.76 -8.23
C PRO A 20 2.13 8.76 -6.91
N LEU A 21 0.81 8.64 -6.95
CA LEU A 21 -0.04 8.69 -5.77
C LEU A 21 -0.41 7.29 -5.31
N VAL A 22 -0.40 7.09 -3.99
CA VAL A 22 -1.08 5.98 -3.34
C VAL A 22 -2.40 6.46 -2.75
N ARG A 23 -3.48 5.79 -3.11
CA ARG A 23 -4.84 6.11 -2.70
C ARG A 23 -5.41 5.00 -1.84
N CYS A 24 -6.06 5.36 -0.73
CA CYS A 24 -6.85 4.42 0.05
C CYS A 24 -8.13 4.07 -0.72
N ARG A 25 -8.40 2.78 -0.92
CA ARG A 25 -9.62 2.32 -1.61
C ARG A 25 -10.91 2.54 -0.82
N HIS A 26 -10.80 2.71 0.50
CA HIS A 26 -11.97 2.86 1.38
C HIS A 26 -12.40 4.32 1.57
N CYS A 27 -11.45 5.25 1.71
CA CYS A 27 -11.76 6.66 1.91
C CYS A 27 -11.39 7.57 0.73
N GLY A 28 -10.73 7.05 -0.31
CA GLY A 28 -10.35 7.81 -1.50
C GLY A 28 -9.23 8.85 -1.30
N VAL A 29 -8.77 9.07 -0.07
CA VAL A 29 -7.64 9.97 0.20
C VAL A 29 -6.40 9.45 -0.51
N SER A 30 -5.60 10.38 -1.03
CA SER A 30 -4.37 10.08 -1.74
C SER A 30 -3.19 10.74 -1.04
N GLN A 31 -2.04 10.08 -1.10
CA GLN A 31 -0.76 10.58 -0.62
C GLN A 31 0.28 10.34 -1.71
N ASP A 32 1.26 11.23 -1.84
CA ASP A 32 2.39 10.99 -2.73
C ASP A 32 3.24 9.82 -2.24
N LEU A 33 3.69 8.94 -3.14
CA LEU A 33 4.51 7.78 -2.80
C LEU A 33 5.84 8.18 -2.14
N THR A 34 6.37 9.37 -2.46
CA THR A 34 7.62 9.91 -1.89
C THR A 34 7.42 10.55 -0.52
N ALA A 35 6.17 10.70 -0.05
CA ALA A 35 5.89 11.28 1.24
C ALA A 35 6.50 10.43 2.37
N ALA A 36 7.32 11.06 3.21
CA ALA A 36 8.02 10.38 4.31
C ALA A 36 7.12 10.05 5.51
N GLY A 37 5.97 10.73 5.61
CA GLY A 37 5.06 10.68 6.75
C GLY A 37 4.00 9.59 6.66
N ALA A 38 3.35 9.34 7.81
CA ALA A 38 2.24 8.39 7.88
C ALA A 38 1.05 8.83 7.02
N PHE A 39 0.38 7.87 6.41
CA PHE A 39 -0.81 8.12 5.60
C PHE A 39 -1.95 8.68 6.47
N GLN A 40 -2.55 9.77 6.00
CA GLN A 40 -3.66 10.43 6.69
C GLN A 40 -4.99 9.99 6.06
N HIS A 41 -5.77 9.19 6.77
CA HIS A 41 -7.10 8.79 6.33
C HIS A 41 -8.14 9.88 6.56
N ALA A 42 -9.23 9.86 5.79
CA ALA A 42 -10.42 10.63 6.12
C ALA A 42 -11.04 10.13 7.43
N LEU A 43 -11.80 11.01 8.10
CA LEU A 43 -12.53 10.67 9.31
C LEU A 43 -13.53 9.54 9.02
N GLY A 44 -13.60 8.52 9.88
CA GLY A 44 -14.50 7.38 9.70
C GLY A 44 -14.06 6.33 8.68
N CYS A 45 -12.85 6.44 8.11
CA CYS A 45 -12.33 5.41 7.21
C CYS A 45 -12.23 4.05 7.91
N THR A 46 -12.84 3.01 7.34
CA THR A 46 -12.82 1.64 7.90
C THR A 46 -11.45 0.98 7.83
N ALA A 47 -10.58 1.45 6.93
CA ALA A 47 -9.19 0.99 6.85
C ALA A 47 -8.23 1.74 7.80
N ARG A 48 -8.72 2.77 8.51
CA ARG A 48 -7.90 3.47 9.50
C ARG A 48 -7.69 2.57 10.72
N THR A 49 -6.43 2.32 11.04
CA THR A 49 -6.03 1.61 12.26
C THR A 49 -5.51 2.56 13.33
N LEU A 50 -5.34 2.06 14.55
CA LEU A 50 -4.64 2.79 15.62
C LEU A 50 -3.15 3.00 15.29
N GLN A 51 -2.55 2.08 14.55
CA GLN A 51 -1.17 2.18 14.08
C GLN A 51 -1.07 3.09 12.85
N ALA A 52 0.02 3.84 12.79
CA ALA A 52 0.39 4.61 11.61
C ALA A 52 0.68 3.67 10.43
N GLN A 53 0.06 3.95 9.29
CA GLN A 53 0.23 3.18 8.06
C GLN A 53 1.18 3.94 7.12
N TYR A 54 2.07 3.20 6.46
CA TYR A 54 3.10 3.76 5.57
C TYR A 54 3.06 3.01 4.24
N PRO A 55 2.03 3.25 3.41
CA PRO A 55 1.75 2.46 2.22
C PRO A 55 2.95 2.36 1.27
N SER A 56 3.73 3.43 1.10
CA SER A 56 4.93 3.43 0.26
C SER A 56 6.04 2.54 0.81
N ARG A 57 6.28 2.55 2.13
CA ARG A 57 7.31 1.72 2.78
C ARG A 57 6.91 0.25 2.78
N GLU A 58 5.64 -0.01 3.07
CA GLU A 58 5.04 -1.34 2.98
C GLU A 58 5.20 -1.90 1.56
N LEU A 59 4.85 -1.13 0.54
CA LEU A 59 5.00 -1.54 -0.85
C LEU A 59 6.46 -1.82 -1.22
N ALA A 60 7.39 -0.95 -0.83
CA ALA A 60 8.82 -1.15 -1.09
C ALA A 60 9.33 -2.48 -0.49
N ALA A 61 8.96 -2.77 0.76
CA ALA A 61 9.32 -4.03 1.42
C ALA A 61 8.71 -5.25 0.71
N LEU A 62 7.44 -5.17 0.31
CA LEU A 62 6.76 -6.23 -0.42
C LEU A 62 7.40 -6.52 -1.79
N LEU A 63 7.77 -5.46 -2.52
CA LEU A 63 8.47 -5.58 -3.79
C LEU A 63 9.87 -6.18 -3.60
N GLN A 64 10.62 -5.73 -2.60
CA GLN A 64 11.94 -6.28 -2.29
C GLN A 64 11.87 -7.77 -1.90
N GLN A 65 10.88 -8.16 -1.10
CA GLN A 65 10.67 -9.57 -0.75
C GLN A 65 10.29 -10.40 -1.98
N LYS A 66 9.37 -9.91 -2.81
CA LYS A 66 9.04 -10.54 -4.09
C LYS A 66 10.30 -10.70 -4.96
N ILE A 67 11.21 -9.72 -4.90
CA ILE A 67 12.48 -9.73 -5.60
C ILE A 67 13.40 -10.85 -5.13
N GLN A 68 13.62 -10.93 -3.83
CA GLN A 68 14.48 -11.93 -3.21
C GLN A 68 13.98 -13.36 -3.44
N LEU A 69 12.66 -13.53 -3.56
CA LEU A 69 12.04 -14.83 -3.83
C LEU A 69 12.02 -15.22 -5.32
N GLY A 70 12.48 -14.35 -6.22
CA GLY A 70 12.49 -14.63 -7.66
C GLY A 70 11.10 -14.72 -8.30
N LEU A 71 10.08 -14.11 -7.70
CA LEU A 71 8.67 -14.28 -8.08
C LEU A 71 8.19 -13.33 -9.19
N PHE A 72 9.05 -12.98 -10.15
CA PHE A 72 8.77 -12.01 -11.21
C PHE A 72 8.02 -12.59 -12.39
#